data_AF-A0A7D9JGP0-F1
#
_entry.id   AF-A0A7D9JGP0-F1
#
_cell.length_a   1.000
_cell.length_b   1.000
_cell.length_c   1.000
_cell.angle_alpha   90.00
_cell.angle_beta   90.00
_cell.angle_gamma   90.00
#
_symmetry.space_group_name_H-M   'P 1'
#
loop_
_entity.id
_entity.type
_entity.pdbx_description
1 polymer ?
#
loop_
_entity_poly.entity_id
_entity_poly.type
_entity_poly.pdbx_seq_one_letter_code
_entity_poly.pdbx_strand_id
1 'polypeptide(L)'
;MTFHHHIGRSMFDRSVVNYFSFSARACRFENVDQEDAYVIRPFPSMWKCGVVVPDGFDPMAFDTKRLQSLCRSLDILIHMKEGIKEFGLECGNECSGNGSYALSTVVMPWEGDEIIPDKLTVFNKIFQFHQEIWEDQLDVLNERFDDKVPFHLVDHVREENKRKSPCLNSVFGRPSAYYWSDWAENEYDYERELAFFTWLQNIMVPSRVYSAGYGKMSPAPLFFITTLAPGWVGGILSCEFAD
;
A
#
# COMPACT_ATOMS: atom_id res chain seq x y z
N MET A 1 29.85 -22.04 -7.25
CA MET A 1 28.68 -21.51 -7.98
C MET A 1 28.22 -20.27 -7.23
N THR A 2 28.45 -19.10 -7.83
CA THR A 2 28.46 -17.80 -7.16
C THR A 2 27.27 -17.00 -7.71
N PHE A 3 26.12 -17.07 -7.04
CA PHE A 3 24.86 -16.45 -7.49
C PHE A 3 24.34 -15.33 -6.57
N HIS A 4 25.15 -14.83 -5.62
CA HIS A 4 24.66 -13.97 -4.53
C HIS A 4 25.06 -12.47 -4.58
N HIS A 5 25.62 -11.94 -5.66
CA HIS A 5 26.12 -10.54 -5.64
C HIS A 5 25.57 -9.59 -6.71
N HIS A 6 24.75 -10.05 -7.66
CA HIS A 6 24.27 -9.19 -8.74
C HIS A 6 22.82 -8.72 -8.64
N ILE A 7 21.99 -9.29 -7.76
CA ILE A 7 20.57 -8.90 -7.64
C ILE A 7 20.38 -7.66 -6.74
N GLY A 8 21.23 -7.47 -5.73
CA GLY A 8 21.06 -6.36 -4.77
C GLY A 8 21.37 -4.98 -5.35
N ARG A 9 22.49 -4.79 -6.04
CA ARG A 9 22.95 -3.44 -6.40
C ARG A 9 22.08 -2.73 -7.44
N SER A 10 21.42 -3.43 -8.36
CA SER A 10 20.59 -2.77 -9.38
C SER A 10 19.19 -2.40 -8.88
N MET A 11 18.66 -3.10 -7.87
CA MET A 11 17.36 -2.79 -7.26
C MET A 11 17.40 -1.54 -6.38
N PHE A 12 18.51 -1.33 -5.65
CA PHE A 12 18.69 -0.22 -4.70
C PHE A 12 19.36 1.02 -5.31
N ASP A 13 19.67 0.97 -6.60
CA ASP A 13 20.33 2.07 -7.28
C ASP A 13 19.40 3.30 -7.37
N ARG A 14 19.83 4.39 -6.74
CA ARG A 14 19.14 5.70 -6.69
C ARG A 14 19.08 6.41 -8.05
N SER A 15 19.68 5.84 -9.11
CA SER A 15 19.86 6.49 -10.42
C SER A 15 18.60 6.68 -11.27
N VAL A 16 17.40 6.53 -10.71
CA VAL A 16 16.17 7.02 -11.35
C VAL A 16 15.43 7.85 -10.33
N VAL A 17 15.67 9.18 -10.36
CA VAL A 17 14.80 10.17 -9.76
C VAL A 17 13.52 10.23 -10.59
N ASN A 18 12.73 9.16 -10.54
CA ASN A 18 11.33 9.27 -10.89
C ASN A 18 10.71 9.92 -9.67
N TYR A 19 10.33 11.19 -9.84
CA TYR A 19 9.55 11.93 -8.86
C TYR A 19 8.52 11.00 -8.27
N PHE A 20 8.49 10.96 -6.93
CA PHE A 20 7.45 10.33 -6.17
C PHE A 20 6.14 11.02 -6.55
N SER A 21 5.50 10.55 -7.63
CA SER A 21 4.24 11.06 -8.11
C SER A 21 3.13 10.39 -7.31
N PHE A 22 3.03 10.73 -6.02
CA PHE A 22 1.75 11.32 -5.66
C PHE A 22 1.62 12.46 -6.65
N SER A 23 0.74 12.33 -7.64
CA SER A 23 0.66 13.36 -8.67
C SER A 23 0.65 14.70 -7.94
N ALA A 24 1.31 15.74 -8.46
CA ALA A 24 1.30 17.03 -7.80
C ALA A 24 -0.15 17.57 -7.58
N ARG A 25 -1.18 16.86 -8.06
CA ARG A 25 -2.61 17.04 -7.81
C ARG A 25 -3.14 16.31 -6.56
N ALA A 26 -2.54 15.21 -6.10
CA ALA A 26 -3.01 14.38 -4.98
C ALA A 26 -2.47 14.78 -3.59
N CYS A 27 -1.35 15.52 -3.53
CA CYS A 27 -0.77 16.03 -2.28
C CYS A 27 -1.02 17.53 -2.10
N ARG A 28 -2.25 17.99 -2.30
CA ARG A 28 -2.63 19.40 -2.06
C ARG A 28 -3.76 19.47 -1.05
N PHE A 29 -3.75 20.53 -0.25
CA PHE A 29 -4.91 20.85 0.55
C PHE A 29 -6.07 21.25 -0.36
N GLU A 30 -7.28 20.80 -0.05
CA GLU A 30 -8.47 21.07 -0.87
C GLU A 30 -8.87 22.55 -0.89
N ASN A 31 -8.40 23.35 0.07
CA ASN A 31 -9.05 24.64 0.38
C ASN A 31 -8.11 25.80 0.70
N VAL A 32 -6.88 25.83 0.18
CA VAL A 32 -5.89 26.80 0.71
C VAL A 32 -5.08 27.55 -0.33
N ASP A 33 -5.21 28.89 -0.28
CA ASP A 33 -4.30 29.92 -0.79
C ASP A 33 -2.96 29.97 0.00
N GLN A 34 -2.48 28.83 0.52
CA GLN A 34 -1.26 28.77 1.34
C GLN A 34 -0.02 28.61 0.45
N GLU A 35 1.06 29.31 0.84
CA GLU A 35 2.38 29.22 0.19
C GLU A 35 3.03 27.83 0.33
N ASP A 36 2.55 26.99 1.27
CA ASP A 36 3.02 25.62 1.46
C ASP A 36 1.99 24.58 0.97
N ALA A 37 1.96 24.37 -0.35
CA ALA A 37 1.00 23.51 -1.02
C ALA A 37 1.20 22.00 -0.79
N TYR A 38 2.17 21.56 0.03
CA TYR A 38 2.55 20.15 0.15
C TYR A 38 2.29 19.58 1.55
N VAL A 39 1.46 18.54 1.60
CA VAL A 39 1.04 17.88 2.85
C VAL A 39 2.05 16.86 3.40
N ILE A 40 3.17 16.59 2.71
CA ILE A 40 4.22 15.65 3.14
C ILE A 40 5.59 16.29 2.92
N ARG A 41 6.39 16.41 3.98
CA ARG A 41 7.79 16.87 3.87
C ARG A 41 8.67 16.26 4.98
N PRO A 42 9.83 15.70 4.63
CA PRO A 42 10.37 15.50 3.28
C PRO A 42 9.59 14.43 2.51
N PHE A 43 9.72 14.43 1.18
CA PHE A 43 9.01 13.45 0.35
C PHE A 43 9.61 12.04 0.51
N PRO A 44 8.77 11.01 0.63
CA PRO A 44 9.25 9.63 0.58
C PRO A 44 9.95 9.32 -0.74
N SER A 45 10.83 8.33 -0.72
CA SER A 45 11.55 7.85 -1.90
C SER A 45 10.86 6.63 -2.49
N MET A 46 11.00 6.43 -3.80
CA MET A 46 10.54 5.21 -4.48
C MET A 46 11.74 4.47 -5.05
N TRP A 47 11.87 3.19 -4.74
CA TRP A 47 12.88 2.33 -5.32
C TRP A 47 12.51 1.88 -6.73
N LYS A 48 13.49 1.36 -7.49
CA LYS A 48 13.29 0.91 -8.88
C LYS A 48 12.24 -0.21 -9.01
N CYS A 49 12.03 -1.01 -7.97
CA CYS A 49 10.97 -2.01 -7.89
C CYS A 49 9.56 -1.42 -7.67
N GLY A 50 9.45 -0.09 -7.59
CA GLY A 50 8.20 0.63 -7.32
C GLY A 50 7.66 0.41 -5.91
N VAL A 51 8.57 0.22 -4.95
CA VAL A 51 8.27 0.19 -3.52
C VAL A 51 8.64 1.54 -2.92
N VAL A 52 7.72 2.08 -2.14
CA VAL A 52 7.83 3.34 -1.41
C VAL A 52 8.56 3.10 -0.09
N VAL A 53 9.47 4.00 0.24
CA VAL A 53 10.21 3.99 1.51
C VAL A 53 10.22 5.39 2.14
N PRO A 54 10.41 5.49 3.46
CA PRO A 54 10.60 6.78 4.13
C PRO A 54 11.74 7.59 3.53
N ASP A 55 11.70 8.90 3.69
CA ASP A 55 12.80 9.76 3.26
C ASP A 55 14.13 9.39 3.94
N GLY A 56 15.23 9.58 3.22
CA GLY A 56 16.57 9.29 3.72
C GLY A 56 16.86 7.81 4.00
N PHE A 57 15.92 6.92 3.68
CA PHE A 57 16.06 5.50 3.99
C PHE A 57 17.21 4.85 3.20
N ASP A 58 18.19 4.32 3.94
CA ASP A 58 19.34 3.61 3.38
C ASP A 58 19.30 2.12 3.79
N PRO A 59 18.99 1.20 2.87
CA PRO A 59 18.96 -0.23 3.18
C PRO A 59 20.36 -0.78 3.50
N MET A 60 21.43 -0.11 3.08
CA MET A 60 22.81 -0.57 3.29
C MET A 60 23.32 -0.30 4.70
N ALA A 61 22.60 0.48 5.50
CA ALA A 61 22.93 0.74 6.90
C ALA A 61 22.64 -0.45 7.83
N PHE A 62 21.97 -1.50 7.34
CA PHE A 62 21.54 -2.65 8.16
C PHE A 62 22.50 -3.84 8.09
N ASP A 63 22.47 -4.67 9.13
CA ASP A 63 23.21 -5.93 9.16
C ASP A 63 22.69 -6.94 8.13
N THR A 64 23.46 -8.02 7.92
CA THR A 64 23.12 -9.06 6.93
C THR A 64 21.78 -9.74 7.20
N LYS A 65 21.41 -9.96 8.46
CA LYS A 65 20.15 -10.62 8.82
C LYS A 65 18.97 -9.73 8.47
N ARG A 66 19.08 -8.43 8.77
CA ARG A 66 18.07 -7.42 8.42
C ARG A 66 17.93 -7.25 6.92
N LEU A 67 19.04 -7.29 6.18
CA LEU A 67 19.03 -7.29 4.72
C LEU A 67 18.32 -8.52 4.14
N GLN A 68 18.53 -9.71 4.70
CA GLN A 68 17.81 -10.91 4.28
C GLN A 68 16.30 -10.80 4.54
N SER A 69 15.92 -10.30 5.71
CA SER A 69 14.51 -10.01 6.01
C SER A 69 13.93 -8.97 5.05
N LEU A 70 14.69 -7.93 4.69
CA LEU A 70 14.27 -6.93 3.71
C LEU A 70 14.02 -7.57 2.33
N CYS A 71 14.93 -8.41 1.85
CA CYS A 71 14.73 -9.13 0.58
C CYS A 71 13.44 -9.94 0.60
N ARG A 72 13.18 -10.69 1.67
CA ARG A 72 11.92 -11.43 1.83
C ARG A 72 10.69 -10.51 1.82
N SER A 73 10.77 -9.36 2.50
CA SER A 73 9.70 -8.36 2.48
C SER A 73 9.44 -7.84 1.07
N LEU A 74 10.48 -7.57 0.29
CA LEU A 74 10.36 -7.14 -1.10
C LEU A 74 9.75 -8.21 -2.00
N ASP A 75 10.14 -9.47 -1.83
CA ASP A 75 9.56 -10.59 -2.59
C ASP A 75 8.05 -10.69 -2.36
N ILE A 76 7.60 -10.52 -1.11
CA ILE A 76 6.17 -10.48 -0.76
C ILE A 76 5.46 -9.33 -1.48
N LEU A 77 6.01 -8.10 -1.39
CA LEU A 77 5.39 -6.92 -2.01
C LEU A 77 5.37 -7.00 -3.54
N ILE A 78 6.41 -7.57 -4.15
CA ILE A 78 6.45 -7.83 -5.60
C ILE A 78 5.36 -8.82 -5.98
N HIS A 79 5.21 -9.92 -5.23
CA HIS A 79 4.18 -10.91 -5.51
C HIS A 79 2.74 -10.34 -5.38
N MET A 80 2.51 -9.46 -4.40
CA MET A 80 1.23 -8.74 -4.29
C MET A 80 0.92 -7.92 -5.55
N LYS A 81 1.91 -7.18 -6.06
CA LYS A 81 1.77 -6.35 -7.27
C LYS A 81 1.55 -7.19 -8.52
N GLU A 82 2.26 -8.31 -8.62
CA GLU A 82 2.13 -9.24 -9.75
C GLU A 82 0.74 -9.87 -9.80
N GLY A 83 0.19 -10.31 -8.66
CA GLY A 83 -1.16 -10.86 -8.60
C GLY A 83 -2.23 -9.85 -9.02
N ILE A 84 -2.14 -8.60 -8.56
CA ILE A 84 -3.06 -7.53 -9.00
C ILE A 84 -3.06 -7.35 -10.51
N LYS A 85 -1.87 -7.37 -11.12
CA LYS A 85 -1.72 -7.26 -12.57
C LYS A 85 -2.25 -8.50 -13.30
N GLU A 86 -1.95 -9.68 -12.78
CA GLU A 86 -2.36 -10.97 -13.33
C GLU A 86 -3.89 -11.09 -13.40
N PHE A 87 -4.58 -10.71 -12.33
CA PHE A 87 -6.05 -10.80 -12.24
C PHE A 87 -6.78 -9.52 -12.68
N GLY A 88 -6.05 -8.52 -13.18
CA GLY A 88 -6.62 -7.24 -13.63
C GLY A 88 -7.48 -6.56 -12.55
N LEU A 89 -6.98 -6.51 -11.32
CA LEU A 89 -7.70 -5.96 -10.17
C LEU A 89 -7.63 -4.42 -10.17
N GLU A 90 -8.78 -3.79 -10.05
CA GLU A 90 -8.91 -2.33 -9.96
C GLU A 90 -8.75 -1.88 -8.51
N CYS A 91 -7.54 -1.45 -8.15
CA CYS A 91 -7.19 -1.12 -6.76
C CYS A 91 -7.48 0.34 -6.37
N GLY A 92 -8.06 1.13 -7.27
CA GLY A 92 -8.43 2.54 -7.02
C GLY A 92 -7.26 3.45 -6.66
N ASN A 93 -6.02 3.04 -6.92
CA ASN A 93 -4.84 3.72 -6.41
C ASN A 93 -4.39 4.86 -7.33
N GLU A 94 -5.01 6.02 -7.15
CA GLU A 94 -4.61 7.27 -7.80
C GLU A 94 -3.33 7.89 -7.22
N CYS A 95 -2.82 7.35 -6.09
CA CYS A 95 -1.49 7.67 -5.58
C CYS A 95 -0.36 7.00 -6.37
N SER A 96 -0.67 6.21 -7.42
CA SER A 96 0.31 5.68 -8.35
C SER A 96 0.46 6.58 -9.57
N GLY A 97 1.70 6.92 -9.94
CA GLY A 97 1.99 7.65 -11.18
C GLY A 97 1.68 6.89 -12.48
N ASN A 98 1.19 5.64 -12.39
CA ASN A 98 1.06 4.69 -13.51
C ASN A 98 -0.40 4.34 -13.86
N GLY A 99 -1.41 5.00 -13.27
CA GLY A 99 -2.83 4.81 -13.59
C GLY A 99 -3.60 3.91 -12.62
N SER A 100 -4.92 3.78 -12.83
CA SER A 100 -5.92 3.19 -11.90
C SER A 100 -5.71 1.72 -11.49
N TYR A 101 -4.78 1.01 -12.12
CA TYR A 101 -4.49 -0.41 -11.86
C TYR A 101 -3.18 -0.65 -11.10
N ALA A 102 -2.37 0.39 -10.86
CA ALA A 102 -1.05 0.20 -10.26
C ALA A 102 -1.12 0.24 -8.73
N LEU A 103 -0.58 -0.77 -8.06
CA LEU A 103 -0.47 -0.82 -6.60
C LEU A 103 0.79 -0.12 -6.09
N SER A 104 0.60 0.83 -5.17
CA SER A 104 1.67 1.51 -4.43
C SER A 104 1.92 0.71 -3.16
N THR A 105 3.08 0.07 -3.10
CA THR A 105 3.50 -0.72 -1.94
C THR A 105 4.49 0.07 -1.11
N VAL A 106 4.45 -0.09 0.20
CA VAL A 106 5.35 0.59 1.14
C VAL A 106 6.13 -0.43 1.95
N VAL A 107 7.37 -0.10 2.30
CA VAL A 107 8.16 -0.86 3.28
C VAL A 107 8.91 0.10 4.21
N MET A 108 8.94 -0.22 5.50
CA MET A 108 9.62 0.57 6.51
C MET A 108 10.25 -0.34 7.57
N PRO A 109 11.44 0.02 8.10
CA PRO A 109 12.02 -0.68 9.23
C PRO A 109 11.16 -0.44 10.47
N TRP A 110 11.00 -1.47 11.32
CA TRP A 110 10.23 -1.36 12.55
C TRP A 110 10.84 -2.18 13.67
N GLU A 111 11.04 -1.54 14.83
CA GLU A 111 11.59 -2.15 16.06
C GLU A 111 10.82 -1.69 17.31
N GLY A 112 9.60 -1.16 17.14
CA GLY A 112 8.81 -0.73 18.28
C GLY A 112 8.30 -1.90 19.14
N ASP A 113 7.81 -1.56 20.33
CA ASP A 113 7.27 -2.54 21.28
C ASP A 113 6.00 -3.23 20.77
N GLU A 114 5.21 -2.51 19.95
CA GLU A 114 4.05 -3.04 19.24
C GLU A 114 4.46 -3.76 17.95
N ILE A 115 3.72 -4.82 17.57
CA ILE A 115 4.00 -5.61 16.36
C ILE A 115 3.92 -4.73 15.09
N ILE A 116 3.01 -3.75 15.05
CA ILE A 116 2.79 -2.82 13.95
C ILE A 116 2.73 -1.40 14.51
N PRO A 117 3.41 -0.40 13.90
CA PRO A 117 3.36 0.99 14.34
C PRO A 117 1.92 1.50 14.38
N ASP A 118 1.58 2.31 15.39
CA ASP A 118 0.30 2.99 15.45
C ASP A 118 0.12 4.03 14.33
N LYS A 119 -1.12 4.47 14.13
CA LYS A 119 -1.50 5.45 13.11
C LYS A 119 -0.65 6.72 13.18
N LEU A 120 -0.51 7.30 14.38
CA LEU A 120 0.25 8.54 14.58
C LEU A 120 1.72 8.35 14.18
N THR A 121 2.32 7.23 14.51
CA THR A 121 3.70 6.91 14.16
C THR A 121 3.87 6.79 12.65
N VAL A 122 2.94 6.12 11.95
CA VAL A 122 2.97 6.02 10.48
C VAL A 122 2.88 7.40 9.83
N PHE A 123 1.86 8.19 10.18
CA PHE A 123 1.61 9.48 9.55
C PHE A 123 2.62 10.56 9.94
N ASN A 124 2.88 10.74 11.24
CA ASN A 124 3.73 11.82 11.74
C ASN A 124 5.22 11.47 11.68
N LYS A 125 5.64 10.32 12.22
CA LYS A 125 7.06 10.03 12.43
C LYS A 125 7.73 9.41 11.20
N ILE A 126 7.05 8.47 10.54
CA ILE A 126 7.63 7.70 9.44
C ILE A 126 7.49 8.46 8.11
N PHE A 127 6.27 8.85 7.75
CA PHE A 127 6.00 9.51 6.48
C PHE A 127 5.89 11.03 6.58
N GLN A 128 5.95 11.61 7.78
CA GLN A 128 6.05 13.05 8.01
C GLN A 128 4.99 13.88 7.27
N PHE A 129 3.74 13.41 7.38
CA PHE A 129 2.58 14.18 6.97
C PHE A 129 2.46 15.44 7.84
N HIS A 130 1.98 16.51 7.20
CA HIS A 130 1.69 17.77 7.86
C HIS A 130 0.72 17.54 9.03
N GLN A 131 0.92 18.30 10.08
CA GLN A 131 0.18 18.21 11.35
C GLN A 131 -1.34 18.19 11.15
N GLU A 132 -1.85 19.06 10.28
CA GLU A 132 -3.27 19.15 9.94
C GLU A 132 -3.90 17.85 9.38
N ILE A 133 -3.10 16.92 8.85
CA ILE A 133 -3.60 15.64 8.32
C ILE A 133 -3.88 14.63 9.42
N TRP A 134 -3.05 14.59 10.47
CA TRP A 134 -3.10 13.56 11.51
C TRP A 134 -3.59 14.05 12.87
N GLU A 135 -3.76 15.36 13.07
CA GLU A 135 -4.35 15.91 14.30
C GLU A 135 -5.87 15.85 14.33
N ASP A 136 -6.52 15.72 13.18
CA ASP A 136 -7.97 15.74 13.11
C ASP A 136 -8.56 14.48 13.78
N GLN A 137 -9.55 14.69 14.66
CA GLN A 137 -10.16 13.63 15.47
C GLN A 137 -11.23 12.82 14.72
N LEU A 138 -11.50 13.16 13.47
CA LEU A 138 -12.29 12.33 12.57
C LEU A 138 -11.43 11.17 12.06
N ASP A 139 -11.08 10.26 12.98
CA ASP A 139 -10.49 8.97 12.64
C ASP A 139 -11.51 8.19 11.80
N VAL A 140 -11.45 8.33 10.47
CA VAL A 140 -12.36 7.62 9.57
C VAL A 140 -12.14 6.11 9.66
N LEU A 141 -10.86 5.67 9.68
CA LEU A 141 -10.47 4.27 9.83
C LEU A 141 -9.19 4.14 10.68
N ASN A 142 -9.27 3.29 11.71
CA ASN A 142 -8.15 2.82 12.53
C ASN A 142 -8.45 1.38 12.98
N GLU A 143 -8.49 0.47 12.00
CA GLU A 143 -8.88 -0.91 12.24
C GLU A 143 -7.67 -1.82 12.44
N ARG A 144 -7.85 -2.86 13.25
CA ARG A 144 -6.84 -3.86 13.56
C ARG A 144 -7.40 -5.26 13.30
N PHE A 145 -6.65 -6.04 12.55
CA PHE A 145 -6.94 -7.44 12.24
C PHE A 145 -5.87 -8.33 12.87
N ASP A 146 -6.22 -9.04 13.94
CA ASP A 146 -5.30 -9.95 14.63
C ASP A 146 -5.33 -11.38 14.07
N ASP A 147 -6.42 -11.79 13.42
CA ASP A 147 -6.63 -13.17 12.95
C ASP A 147 -6.65 -13.33 11.43
N LYS A 148 -7.68 -12.80 10.76
CA LYS A 148 -7.85 -12.91 9.30
C LYS A 148 -8.57 -11.68 8.76
N VAL A 149 -8.03 -11.14 7.67
CA VAL A 149 -8.71 -10.12 6.88
C VAL A 149 -9.67 -10.83 5.93
N PRO A 150 -10.98 -10.56 5.96
CA PRO A 150 -11.92 -11.21 5.06
C PRO A 150 -11.66 -10.80 3.61
N PHE A 151 -12.02 -11.68 2.68
CA PHE A 151 -12.17 -11.35 1.26
C PHE A 151 -13.47 -11.95 0.78
N HIS A 152 -14.09 -11.29 -0.19
CA HIS A 152 -15.37 -11.68 -0.75
C HIS A 152 -15.11 -12.18 -2.16
N LEU A 153 -15.24 -13.50 -2.33
CA LEU A 153 -15.34 -14.09 -3.65
C LEU A 153 -16.64 -13.62 -4.29
N VAL A 154 -16.57 -13.32 -5.58
CA VAL A 154 -17.69 -12.81 -6.35
C VAL A 154 -18.72 -13.93 -6.55
N ASP A 155 -19.59 -14.14 -5.56
CA ASP A 155 -20.87 -14.81 -5.80
C ASP A 155 -21.82 -13.78 -6.43
N HIS A 156 -22.53 -14.20 -7.47
CA HIS A 156 -23.44 -13.44 -8.36
C HIS A 156 -24.62 -12.68 -7.69
N VAL A 157 -24.56 -12.38 -6.40
CA VAL A 157 -25.63 -11.72 -5.66
C VAL A 157 -25.19 -10.31 -5.32
N ARG A 158 -25.82 -9.34 -5.99
CA ARG A 158 -25.78 -7.90 -5.71
C ARG A 158 -25.62 -7.65 -4.21
N GLU A 159 -24.41 -7.36 -3.75
CA GLU A 159 -24.21 -6.94 -2.37
C GLU A 159 -24.75 -5.52 -2.23
N GLU A 160 -25.98 -5.44 -1.74
CA GLU A 160 -26.60 -4.22 -1.25
C GLU A 160 -25.68 -3.55 -0.21
N ASN A 161 -25.18 -2.37 -0.56
CA ASN A 161 -24.96 -1.21 0.31
C ASN A 161 -24.82 -1.49 1.81
N LYS A 162 -23.79 -2.23 2.19
CA LYS A 162 -23.26 -2.17 3.53
C LYS A 162 -21.83 -1.68 3.38
N ARG A 163 -21.53 -0.51 3.93
CA ARG A 163 -20.19 -0.07 4.30
C ARG A 163 -19.63 -1.13 5.26
N LYS A 164 -19.21 -2.29 4.73
CA LYS A 164 -18.67 -3.42 5.47
C LYS A 164 -17.18 -3.14 5.64
N SER A 165 -16.69 -3.41 6.83
CA SER A 165 -15.29 -3.28 7.26
C SER A 165 -14.27 -3.60 6.16
N PRO A 166 -13.10 -2.95 6.15
CA PRO A 166 -12.01 -3.20 5.20
C PRO A 166 -11.79 -4.70 4.98
N CYS A 167 -11.87 -5.10 3.73
CA CYS A 167 -11.62 -6.45 3.26
C CYS A 167 -10.48 -6.42 2.23
N LEU A 168 -9.92 -7.57 1.87
CA LEU A 168 -8.83 -7.58 0.89
C LEU A 168 -9.29 -7.02 -0.46
N ASN A 169 -10.50 -7.32 -0.93
CA ASN A 169 -11.01 -6.77 -2.20
C ASN A 169 -11.26 -5.26 -2.18
N SER A 170 -11.44 -4.64 -0.99
CA SER A 170 -11.57 -3.17 -0.91
C SER A 170 -10.22 -2.46 -1.00
N VAL A 171 -9.11 -3.19 -0.89
CA VAL A 171 -7.75 -2.63 -0.79
C VAL A 171 -6.89 -3.07 -1.98
N PHE A 172 -6.94 -4.37 -2.30
CA PHE A 172 -6.24 -5.01 -3.42
C PHE A 172 -7.09 -5.05 -4.69
N GLY A 173 -8.25 -4.38 -4.68
CA GLY A 173 -9.11 -4.21 -5.83
C GLY A 173 -10.06 -5.37 -6.13
N ARG A 174 -10.92 -5.10 -7.10
CA ARG A 174 -11.90 -6.05 -7.63
C ARG A 174 -11.58 -6.37 -9.09
N PRO A 175 -11.88 -7.58 -9.58
CA PRO A 175 -11.64 -7.93 -10.97
C PRO A 175 -12.38 -6.98 -11.90
N SER A 176 -11.67 -6.39 -12.86
CA SER A 176 -12.25 -5.52 -13.91
C SER A 176 -13.36 -6.21 -14.72
N ALA A 177 -13.30 -7.54 -14.87
CA ALA A 177 -14.36 -8.35 -15.50
C ALA A 177 -15.74 -8.18 -14.86
N TYR A 178 -15.80 -7.66 -13.62
CA TYR A 178 -17.04 -7.32 -12.92
C TYR A 178 -17.84 -6.18 -13.59
N TYR A 179 -17.17 -5.26 -14.29
CA TYR A 179 -17.81 -4.09 -14.91
C TYR A 179 -18.10 -4.28 -16.41
N TRP A 180 -17.53 -5.30 -17.04
CA TRP A 180 -17.55 -5.49 -18.49
C TRP A 180 -17.99 -6.93 -18.81
N SER A 181 -19.25 -7.25 -18.51
CA SER A 181 -19.86 -8.58 -18.72
C SER A 181 -19.83 -9.09 -20.18
N ASP A 182 -19.46 -8.25 -21.14
CA ASP A 182 -19.44 -8.60 -22.56
C ASP A 182 -18.07 -9.11 -23.06
N TRP A 183 -17.04 -9.15 -22.20
CA TRP A 183 -15.66 -9.52 -22.58
C TRP A 183 -15.17 -10.86 -21.98
N ALA A 184 -16.06 -11.63 -21.35
CA ALA A 184 -15.74 -12.90 -20.69
C ALA A 184 -15.56 -14.08 -21.68
N GLU A 185 -14.89 -13.86 -22.82
CA GLU A 185 -14.46 -14.93 -23.73
C GLU A 185 -13.10 -15.53 -23.37
N ASN A 186 -12.36 -14.91 -22.42
CA ASN A 186 -11.13 -15.49 -21.89
C ASN A 186 -11.43 -16.21 -20.57
N GLU A 187 -10.96 -17.46 -20.46
CA GLU A 187 -11.03 -18.32 -19.27
C GLU A 187 -10.52 -17.56 -18.04
N TYR A 188 -11.45 -16.97 -17.29
CA TYR A 188 -11.18 -16.39 -15.99
C TYR A 188 -10.82 -17.51 -15.02
N ASP A 189 -9.55 -17.60 -14.63
CA ASP A 189 -9.07 -18.65 -13.73
C ASP A 189 -9.39 -18.30 -12.27
N TYR A 190 -10.63 -18.59 -11.90
CA TYR A 190 -11.17 -18.39 -10.55
C TYR A 190 -10.33 -19.10 -9.47
N GLU A 191 -9.81 -20.29 -9.76
CA GLU A 191 -9.04 -21.07 -8.79
C GLU A 191 -7.72 -20.36 -8.44
N ARG A 192 -7.06 -19.76 -9.43
CA ARG A 192 -5.84 -18.97 -9.21
C ARG A 192 -6.11 -17.69 -8.44
N GLU A 193 -7.20 -16.99 -8.74
CA GLU A 193 -7.57 -15.78 -8.01
C GLU A 193 -7.89 -16.10 -6.53
N LEU A 194 -8.67 -17.15 -6.29
CA LEU A 194 -8.95 -17.66 -4.94
C LEU A 194 -7.66 -18.04 -4.21
N ALA A 195 -6.74 -18.73 -4.88
CA ALA A 195 -5.44 -19.08 -4.30
C ALA A 195 -4.63 -17.83 -3.94
N PHE A 196 -4.66 -16.79 -4.78
CA PHE A 196 -4.01 -15.51 -4.50
C PHE A 196 -4.61 -14.78 -3.30
N PHE A 197 -5.94 -14.63 -3.23
CA PHE A 197 -6.58 -13.99 -2.07
C PHE A 197 -6.43 -14.82 -0.78
N THR A 198 -6.41 -16.14 -0.88
CA THR A 198 -6.11 -17.02 0.25
C THR A 198 -4.67 -16.83 0.73
N TRP A 199 -3.72 -16.72 -0.20
CA TRP A 199 -2.34 -16.39 0.12
C TRP A 199 -2.22 -15.00 0.79
N LEU A 200 -2.86 -13.97 0.23
CA LEU A 200 -2.90 -12.62 0.81
C LEU A 200 -3.46 -12.64 2.24
N GLN A 201 -4.58 -13.31 2.46
CA GLN A 201 -5.21 -13.41 3.79
C GLN A 201 -4.24 -13.98 4.84
N ASN A 202 -3.39 -14.93 4.46
CA ASN A 202 -2.42 -15.54 5.38
C ASN A 202 -1.21 -14.64 5.65
N ILE A 203 -0.85 -13.76 4.70
CA ILE A 203 0.29 -12.85 4.84
C ILE A 203 -0.10 -11.55 5.54
N MET A 204 -1.33 -11.07 5.35
CA MET A 204 -1.80 -9.78 5.89
C MET A 204 -2.30 -9.89 7.35
N VAL A 205 -1.61 -10.67 8.18
CA VAL A 205 -1.96 -10.93 9.58
C VAL A 205 -0.69 -10.97 10.46
N PRO A 206 -0.65 -10.21 11.57
CA PRO A 206 -1.61 -9.18 11.92
C PRO A 206 -1.54 -8.02 10.92
N SER A 207 -2.61 -7.25 10.75
CA SER A 207 -2.59 -6.03 9.95
C SER A 207 -3.38 -4.89 10.57
N ARG A 208 -3.10 -3.67 10.12
CA ARG A 208 -3.82 -2.47 10.51
C ARG A 208 -4.12 -1.59 9.31
N VAL A 209 -5.25 -0.90 9.38
CA VAL A 209 -5.75 -0.01 8.33
C VAL A 209 -5.91 1.38 8.91
N TYR A 210 -5.25 2.35 8.28
CA TYR A 210 -5.24 3.74 8.71
C TYR A 210 -5.64 4.67 7.58
N SER A 211 -6.60 5.56 7.82
CA SER A 211 -6.95 6.67 6.92
C SER A 211 -6.89 7.99 7.71
N ALA A 212 -6.48 9.09 7.08
CA ALA A 212 -6.32 10.40 7.72
C ALA A 212 -6.58 11.57 6.75
N GLY A 213 -6.83 12.79 7.24
CA GLY A 213 -6.94 13.97 6.37
C GLY A 213 -8.19 14.05 5.49
N TYR A 214 -9.26 13.33 5.81
CA TYR A 214 -10.55 13.48 5.13
C TYR A 214 -11.05 14.93 5.19
N GLY A 215 -11.43 15.51 4.04
CA GLY A 215 -11.84 16.92 3.93
C GLY A 215 -10.69 17.93 4.10
N LYS A 216 -9.44 17.45 4.19
CA LYS A 216 -8.22 18.27 4.18
C LYS A 216 -7.41 18.01 2.92
N MET A 217 -7.35 16.75 2.47
CA MET A 217 -6.74 16.32 1.22
C MET A 217 -7.68 15.37 0.48
N SER A 218 -7.69 15.48 -0.85
CA SER A 218 -8.42 14.55 -1.72
C SER A 218 -7.56 14.07 -2.88
N PRO A 219 -7.42 12.75 -3.06
CA PRO A 219 -8.00 11.72 -2.20
C PRO A 219 -7.22 11.57 -0.87
N ALA A 220 -7.87 11.11 0.20
CA ALA A 220 -7.24 10.87 1.50
C ALA A 220 -6.31 9.65 1.43
N PRO A 221 -5.16 9.63 2.13
CA PRO A 221 -4.22 8.54 2.12
C PRO A 221 -4.71 7.39 3.01
N LEU A 222 -4.68 6.17 2.47
CA LEU A 222 -5.05 4.96 3.18
C LEU A 222 -3.87 4.00 3.24
N PHE A 223 -3.42 3.66 4.43
CA PHE A 223 -2.42 2.63 4.67
C PHE A 223 -3.09 1.32 5.07
N PHE A 224 -2.69 0.23 4.43
CA PHE A 224 -2.98 -1.12 4.87
C PHE A 224 -1.65 -1.84 5.10
N ILE A 225 -1.26 -2.02 6.35
CA ILE A 225 0.08 -2.49 6.72
C ILE A 225 0.05 -3.76 7.55
N THR A 226 1.06 -4.60 7.36
CA THR A 226 1.27 -5.86 8.07
C THR A 226 2.76 -6.07 8.38
N THR A 227 3.08 -7.06 9.20
CA THR A 227 4.45 -7.52 9.38
C THR A 227 4.87 -8.36 8.19
N LEU A 228 5.89 -7.95 7.45
CA LEU A 228 6.37 -8.67 6.26
C LEU A 228 7.44 -9.71 6.63
N ALA A 229 8.38 -9.30 7.49
CA ALA A 229 9.47 -10.12 7.99
C ALA A 229 9.99 -9.52 9.30
N PRO A 230 10.84 -10.24 10.07
CA PRO A 230 11.39 -9.70 11.31
C PRO A 230 12.11 -8.36 11.08
N GLY A 231 11.65 -7.32 11.77
CA GLY A 231 12.17 -5.95 11.66
C GLY A 231 11.57 -5.11 10.53
N TRP A 232 10.59 -5.62 9.78
CA TRP A 232 10.03 -4.97 8.59
C TRP A 232 8.51 -5.00 8.59
N VAL A 233 7.93 -3.81 8.47
CA VAL A 233 6.51 -3.59 8.28
C VAL A 233 6.31 -2.99 6.90
N GLY A 234 5.19 -3.33 6.26
CA GLY A 234 4.84 -2.77 4.97
C GLY A 234 3.49 -3.25 4.50
N GLY A 235 3.17 -2.97 3.24
CA GLY A 235 1.89 -3.30 2.65
C GLY A 235 1.53 -2.29 1.59
N ILE A 236 0.32 -1.75 1.66
CA ILE A 236 -0.26 -0.88 0.63
C ILE A 236 -0.41 0.54 1.15
N LEU A 237 -0.13 1.47 0.25
CA LEU A 237 -0.59 2.86 0.32
C LEU A 237 -1.54 3.09 -0.85
N SER A 238 -2.82 3.32 -0.54
CA SER A 238 -3.86 3.66 -1.52
C SER A 238 -4.52 4.97 -1.10
N CYS A 239 -5.69 5.24 -1.65
CA CYS A 239 -6.46 6.41 -1.31
C CYS A 239 -7.96 6.14 -1.15
N GLU A 240 -8.60 6.98 -0.33
CA GLU A 240 -10.03 6.98 -0.07
C GLU A 240 -10.60 8.31 -0.58
N PHE A 241 -11.67 8.27 -1.37
CA PHE A 241 -12.36 9.47 -1.82
C PHE A 241 -13.36 9.92 -0.78
N ALA A 242 -13.45 11.24 -0.58
CA ALA A 242 -14.60 11.82 0.09
C ALA A 242 -15.80 11.75 -0.86
N ASP A 243 -16.85 11.04 -0.45
CA ASP A 243 -18.17 11.06 -1.09
C ASP A 243 -18.78 12.48 -1.05
#